data_AF-A0A8T3PZB4-F1
#
_entry.id   AF-A0A8T3PZB4-F1
#
_cell.length_a   1.000
_cell.length_b   1.000
_cell.length_c   1.000
_cell.angle_alpha   90.00
_cell.angle_beta   90.00
_cell.angle_gamma   90.00
#
_symmetry.space_group_name_H-M   'P 1'
#
loop_
_entity.id
_entity.type
_entity.pdbx_description
1 polymer ?
#
loop_
_entity_poly.entity_id
_entity_poly.type
_entity_poly.pdbx_seq_one_letter_code
_entity_poly.pdbx_strand_id
1 'polypeptide(L)'
;MHPLLRNVVIGIVGLIIAGALTALAFLGRDSDLSVLALLAAGILGAMVGLFLYGQGWIWGSRAARRREHGTSLLIAIGGGVMALIAAVALAGLLILLLLFFLG
;
A
#
# COMPACT_ATOMS: atom_id res chain seq x y z
N MET A 1 -2.35 -5.66 22.96
CA MET A 1 -2.96 -5.32 21.66
C MET A 1 -2.88 -6.53 20.74
N HIS A 2 -4.00 -6.95 20.10
CA HIS A 2 -3.99 -8.09 19.17
C HIS A 2 -3.02 -7.79 18.00
N PRO A 3 -2.10 -8.70 17.64
CA PRO A 3 -1.05 -8.43 16.65
C PRO A 3 -1.60 -8.04 15.27
N LEU A 4 -2.81 -8.50 14.92
CA LEU A 4 -3.52 -8.09 13.71
C LEU A 4 -3.85 -6.60 13.69
N LEU A 5 -4.33 -6.06 14.82
CA LEU A 5 -4.68 -4.65 14.96
C LEU A 5 -3.44 -3.77 14.77
N ARG A 6 -2.30 -4.18 15.35
CA ARG A 6 -1.03 -3.47 15.19
C ARG A 6 -0.60 -3.39 13.72
N ASN A 7 -0.68 -4.50 12.99
CA ASN A 7 -0.27 -4.54 11.58
C ASN A 7 -1.20 -3.70 10.69
N VAL A 8 -2.51 -3.73 10.97
CA VAL A 8 -3.50 -2.88 10.29
C VAL A 8 -3.22 -1.41 10.55
N VAL A 9 -2.95 -1.03 11.80
CA VAL A 9 -2.62 0.36 12.17
C VAL A 9 -1.34 0.83 11.47
N ILE A 10 -0.28 0.03 11.46
CA ILE A 10 0.96 0.36 10.73
C ILE A 10 0.67 0.56 9.24
N GLY A 11 -0.18 -0.31 8.67
CA GLY A 11 -0.64 -0.19 7.29
C GLY A 11 -1.39 1.10 6.99
N ILE A 12 -2.36 1.44 7.82
CA ILE A 12 -3.16 2.66 7.70
C ILE A 12 -2.26 3.89 7.80
N VAL A 13 -1.36 3.92 8.79
CA VAL A 13 -0.41 5.03 8.98
C VAL A 13 0.50 5.16 7.75
N GLY A 14 1.02 4.06 7.22
CA GLY A 14 1.83 4.06 6.00
C GLY A 14 1.07 4.59 4.78
N LEU A 15 -0.20 4.21 4.62
CA LEU A 15 -1.07 4.71 3.53
C LEU A 15 -1.37 6.20 3.67
N ILE A 16 -1.59 6.69 4.90
CA ILE A 16 -1.79 8.12 5.16
C ILE A 16 -0.52 8.90 4.79
N ILE A 17 0.66 8.41 5.16
CA ILE A 17 1.94 9.04 4.81
C ILE A 17 2.13 9.05 3.28
N ALA A 18 1.89 7.93 2.60
CA ALA A 18 1.98 7.87 1.14
C ALA A 18 0.99 8.84 0.46
N GLY A 19 -0.24 8.94 0.96
CA GLY A 19 -1.24 9.89 0.49
C GLY A 19 -0.81 11.35 0.72
N ALA A 20 -0.25 11.66 1.88
CA ALA A 20 0.25 12.99 2.20
C ALA A 20 1.43 13.39 1.30
N LEU A 21 2.35 12.46 1.03
CA LEU A 21 3.47 12.67 0.10
C LEU A 21 2.98 12.90 -1.34
N THR A 22 1.96 12.14 -1.77
CA THR A 22 1.32 12.35 -3.08
C THR A 22 0.69 13.73 -3.17
N ALA A 23 -0.05 14.15 -2.14
CA ALA A 23 -0.66 15.47 -2.09
C ALA A 23 0.38 16.60 -2.07
N LEU A 24 1.46 16.45 -1.31
CA LEU A 24 2.59 17.37 -1.29
C LEU A 24 3.24 17.49 -2.68
N ALA A 25 3.39 16.38 -3.40
CA ALA A 25 3.93 16.40 -4.75
C ALA A 25 3.01 17.12 -5.76
N PHE A 26 1.69 17.09 -5.56
CA PHE A 26 0.76 17.85 -6.40
C PHE A 26 0.69 19.34 -6.03
N LEU A 27 0.93 19.71 -4.77
CA LEU A 27 0.91 21.10 -4.29
C LEU A 27 2.29 21.78 -4.36
N GLY A 28 3.37 21.02 -4.54
CA GLY A 28 4.73 21.51 -4.59
C GLY A 28 4.98 22.40 -5.80
N ARG A 29 5.52 23.60 -5.57
CA ARG A 29 5.96 24.51 -6.65
C ARG A 29 7.28 24.06 -7.29
N ASP A 30 8.09 23.31 -6.55
CA ASP A 30 9.40 22.86 -6.99
C ASP A 30 9.31 21.46 -7.60
N SER A 31 9.69 21.36 -8.88
CA SER A 31 9.52 20.16 -9.70
C SER A 31 10.33 18.96 -9.16
N ASP A 32 11.58 19.16 -8.76
CA ASP A 32 12.46 18.09 -8.29
C ASP A 32 12.01 17.49 -6.95
N LEU A 33 11.56 18.34 -6.01
CA LEU A 33 11.01 17.91 -4.73
C LEU A 33 9.71 17.13 -4.91
N SER A 34 8.88 17.54 -5.88
CA SER A 34 7.63 16.88 -6.20
C SER A 34 7.85 15.49 -6.79
N VAL A 35 8.84 15.31 -7.66
CA VAL A 35 9.23 14.00 -8.21
C VAL A 35 9.74 13.06 -7.12
N LEU A 36 10.62 13.55 -6.24
CA LEU A 36 11.14 12.76 -5.10
C LEU A 36 10.01 12.36 -4.13
N ALA A 37 9.07 13.26 -3.85
CA ALA A 37 7.92 12.98 -3.00
C ALA A 37 6.98 11.93 -3.63
N LEU A 38 6.75 11.99 -4.94
CA LEU A 38 5.90 11.03 -5.66
C LEU A 38 6.58 9.65 -5.78
N LEU A 39 7.90 9.62 -5.97
CA LEU A 39 8.70 8.39 -5.91
C LEU A 39 8.63 7.74 -4.51
N ALA A 40 8.85 8.53 -3.46
CA ALA A 40 8.77 8.06 -2.08
C ALA A 40 7.36 7.56 -1.73
N ALA A 41 6.32 8.27 -2.17
CA ALA A 41 4.92 7.86 -2.01
C ALA A 41 4.64 6.51 -2.70
N GLY A 42 5.13 6.35 -3.93
CA GLY A 42 4.97 5.11 -4.69
C GLY A 42 5.67 3.93 -4.03
N ILE A 43 6.91 4.11 -3.56
CA ILE A 43 7.67 3.05 -2.86
C ILE A 43 6.96 2.66 -1.57
N LEU A 44 6.56 3.64 -0.75
CA LEU A 44 5.83 3.39 0.48
C LEU A 44 4.50 2.69 0.22
N GLY A 45 3.73 3.16 -0.76
CA GLY A 45 2.45 2.55 -1.15
C GLY A 45 2.61 1.10 -1.58
N ALA A 46 3.63 0.80 -2.39
CA ALA A 46 3.94 -0.56 -2.83
C ALA A 46 4.37 -1.46 -1.66
N MET A 47 5.29 -1.00 -0.81
CA MET A 47 5.77 -1.77 0.34
C MET A 47 4.65 -2.06 1.35
N VAL A 48 3.85 -1.05 1.68
CA VAL A 48 2.73 -1.18 2.62
C VAL A 48 1.65 -2.08 2.05
N GLY A 49 1.27 -1.90 0.78
CA GLY A 49 0.28 -2.74 0.12
C GLY A 49 0.70 -4.21 0.05
N LEU A 50 1.95 -4.50 -0.34
CA LEU A 50 2.50 -5.86 -0.35
C LEU A 50 2.58 -6.47 1.06
N PHE A 51 3.00 -5.69 2.05
CA PHE A 51 3.08 -6.15 3.43
C PHE A 51 1.69 -6.53 3.96
N LEU A 52 0.69 -5.67 3.77
CA LEU A 52 -0.68 -5.93 4.21
C LEU A 52 -1.33 -7.08 3.45
N TYR A 53 -1.07 -7.21 2.14
CA TYR A 53 -1.51 -8.36 1.36
C TYR A 53 -0.91 -9.67 1.88
N GLY A 54 0.41 -9.70 2.10
CA GLY A 54 1.09 -10.88 2.64
C GLY A 54 0.58 -11.29 4.02
N GLN A 55 0.32 -10.30 4.90
CA GLN A 55 -0.35 -10.56 6.16
C GLN A 55 -1.78 -11.09 5.95
N GLY A 56 -2.59 -10.43 5.12
CA GLY A 56 -3.95 -10.85 4.79
C GLY A 56 -4.01 -12.30 4.29
N TRP A 57 -3.05 -12.73 3.48
CA TRP A 57 -2.95 -14.11 3.00
C TRP A 57 -2.67 -15.13 4.12
N ILE A 58 -1.70 -14.82 4.99
CA ILE A 58 -1.31 -15.69 6.10
C ILE A 58 -2.45 -15.82 7.12
N TRP A 59 -3.11 -14.71 7.45
CA TRP A 59 -4.19 -14.69 8.44
C TRP A 59 -5.51 -15.22 7.86
N GLY A 60 -5.81 -14.92 6.60
CA GLY A 60 -6.99 -15.43 5.88
C GLY A 60 -6.94 -16.94 5.71
N SER A 61 -5.78 -17.50 5.36
CA SER A 61 -5.58 -18.96 5.25
C SER A 61 -5.65 -19.68 6.61
N ARG A 62 -5.32 -19.01 7.72
CA ARG A 62 -5.53 -19.56 9.08
C ARG A 62 -6.99 -19.51 9.50
N ALA A 63 -7.68 -18.41 9.23
CA ALA A 63 -9.11 -18.26 9.53
C ALA A 63 -9.97 -19.26 8.74
N ALA A 64 -9.64 -19.49 7.47
CA ALA A 64 -10.29 -20.50 6.64
C ALA A 64 -10.15 -21.92 7.24
N ARG A 65 -8.97 -22.27 7.78
CA ARG A 65 -8.75 -23.55 8.46
C ARG A 65 -9.53 -23.69 9.77
N ARG A 66 -9.90 -22.58 10.42
CA ARG A 66 -10.70 -22.54 11.66
C ARG A 66 -12.21 -22.55 11.41
N ARG A 67 -12.67 -22.65 10.16
CA ARG A 67 -14.09 -22.58 9.75
C ARG A 67 -14.80 -21.28 10.16
N GLU A 68 -14.03 -20.22 10.44
CA GLU A 68 -14.54 -18.88 10.68
C GLU A 68 -14.78 -18.17 9.33
N HIS A 69 -15.83 -18.61 8.62
CA HIS A 69 -16.06 -18.23 7.23
C HIS A 69 -16.22 -16.71 7.04
N GLY A 70 -16.95 -16.02 7.93
CA GLY A 70 -17.16 -14.57 7.84
C GLY A 70 -15.86 -13.76 7.98
N THR A 71 -15.03 -14.10 8.96
CA THR A 71 -13.74 -13.44 9.20
C THR A 71 -12.74 -13.71 8.08
N SER A 72 -12.74 -14.93 7.53
CA SER A 72 -11.86 -15.30 6.42
C SER A 72 -12.16 -14.50 5.14
N LEU A 73 -13.46 -14.26 4.85
CA LEU A 73 -13.88 -13.50 3.68
C LEU A 73 -13.47 -12.03 3.81
N LEU A 74 -13.66 -11.44 4.99
CA LEU A 74 -13.31 -10.05 5.25
C LEU A 74 -11.81 -9.81 5.12
N ILE A 75 -10.98 -10.74 5.62
CA ILE A 75 -9.52 -10.69 5.49
C ILE A 75 -9.09 -10.87 4.03
N ALA A 76 -9.75 -11.76 3.28
CA ALA A 76 -9.45 -11.98 1.87
C ALA A 76 -9.77 -10.74 1.01
N ILE A 77 -10.91 -10.09 1.25
CA ILE A 77 -11.28 -8.84 0.58
C ILE A 77 -10.30 -7.73 0.95
N GLY A 78 -10.01 -7.56 2.24
CA GLY A 78 -9.03 -6.56 2.71
C GLY A 78 -7.65 -6.78 2.11
N GLY A 79 -7.18 -8.02 2.05
CA GLY A 79 -5.93 -8.38 1.37
C GLY A 79 -5.99 -8.07 -0.12
N GLY A 80 -7.05 -8.46 -0.82
CA GLY A 80 -7.23 -8.21 -2.26
C GLY A 80 -7.20 -6.72 -2.62
N VAL A 81 -7.84 -5.87 -1.82
CA VAL A 81 -7.78 -4.41 -1.99
C VAL A 81 -6.35 -3.88 -1.83
N MET A 82 -5.59 -4.42 -0.86
CA MET A 82 -4.19 -4.02 -0.66
C MET A 82 -3.27 -4.47 -1.80
N ALA A 83 -3.56 -5.62 -2.43
CA ALA A 83 -2.87 -6.03 -3.64
C ALA A 83 -3.15 -5.08 -4.81
N LEU A 84 -4.39 -4.62 -4.97
CA LEU A 84 -4.76 -3.59 -5.95
C LEU A 84 -4.02 -2.28 -5.71
N ILE A 85 -3.99 -1.80 -4.46
CA ILE A 85 -3.27 -0.58 -4.07
C ILE A 85 -1.78 -0.72 -4.39
N ALA A 86 -1.17 -1.86 -4.06
CA ALA A 86 0.23 -2.13 -4.38
C ALA A 86 0.49 -2.12 -5.89
N ALA A 87 -0.38 -2.76 -6.68
CA ALA A 87 -0.26 -2.80 -8.13
C ALA A 87 -0.35 -1.39 -8.76
N VAL A 88 -1.29 -0.56 -8.29
CA VAL A 88 -1.43 0.83 -8.75
C VAL A 88 -0.21 1.65 -8.37
N ALA A 89 0.31 1.50 -7.15
CA ALA A 89 1.52 2.20 -6.71
C ALA A 89 2.76 1.81 -7.54
N LEU A 90 2.92 0.52 -7.85
CA LEU A 90 3.99 0.02 -8.73
C LEU A 90 3.85 0.52 -10.16
N ALA A 91 2.62 0.54 -10.70
CA ALA A 91 2.35 1.10 -12.03
C ALA A 91 2.68 2.60 -12.07
N GLY A 92 2.30 3.37 -11.04
CA GLY A 92 2.65 4.78 -10.90
C GLY A 92 4.17 5.00 -10.84
N LEU A 93 4.89 4.17 -10.09
CA LEU A 93 6.36 4.19 -10.06
C LEU A 93 6.98 3.91 -11.43
N LEU A 94 6.47 2.92 -12.16
CA LEU A 94 6.95 2.58 -13.49
C LEU A 94 6.77 3.75 -14.46
N ILE A 95 5.59 4.38 -14.44
CA ILE A 95 5.28 5.55 -15.29
C ILE A 95 6.22 6.72 -14.95
N LEU A 96 6.42 7.01 -13.66
CA LEU A 96 7.39 8.02 -13.22
C LEU A 96 8.80 7.74 -13.75
N LEU A 97 9.26 6.50 -13.65
CA LEU A 97 10.59 6.10 -14.11
C LEU A 97 10.73 6.29 -15.62
N LEU A 98 9.72 5.89 -16.40
CA LEU A 98 9.71 6.08 -17.85
C LEU A 98 9.72 7.55 -18.25
N LEU A 99 8.92 8.40 -17.58
CA LEU A 99 8.77 9.81 -17.95
C LEU A 99 9.91 10.72 -17.48
N PHE A 100 10.54 10.42 -16.34
CA PHE A 100 11.55 11.32 -15.74
C PHE A 100 12.98 10.80 -15.82
N PHE A 101 13.19 9.47 -15.91
CA PHE A 101 14.54 8.90 -15.94
C PHE A 101 14.93 8.34 -17.32
N LEU A 102 13.97 8.05 -18.19
CA LEU A 102 14.21 7.43 -19.51
C LEU A 102 13.80 8.30 -20.71
N GLY A 103 12.89 9.25 -20.52
CA GLY A 103 12.47 10.23 -21.52
C GLY A 103 13.24 11.54 -21.41
#